data_AF-A0A0A8LXD9-F1
#
_entry.id   AF-A0A0A8LXD9-F1
#
_cell.length_a   1.000
_cell.length_b   1.000
_cell.length_c   1.000
_cell.angle_alpha   90.00
_cell.angle_beta   90.00
_cell.angle_gamma   90.00
#
_symmetry.space_group_name_H-M   'P 1'
#
loop_
_entity.id
_entity.type
_entity.pdbx_description
1 polymer ?
#
loop_
_entity_poly.entity_id
_entity_poly.type
_entity_poly.pdbx_seq_one_letter_code
_entity_poly.pdbx_strand_id
1 'polypeptide(L)'
;MSETSSDWQKTTIDSAQAAAHPETAQAVARIKALRQTIDNIDSAAIALLAERFKTTSQVGVLKANAGFAPEDTKREDYQIERLHRIAIDAGLDPEIAEMYREFVVTEAKKRHQRIADAGGDPGVLDVFA
;
A
#
# COMPACT_ATOMS: atom_id res chain seq x y z
N MET A 1 40.37 -15.59 12.19
CA MET A 1 39.73 -14.77 13.23
C MET A 1 38.25 -14.72 12.87
N SER A 2 37.43 -15.44 13.64
CA SER A 2 36.03 -15.74 13.31
C SER A 2 35.17 -14.49 13.36
N GLU A 3 34.35 -14.32 12.32
CA GLU A 3 33.24 -13.40 12.25
C GLU A 3 32.23 -13.73 13.35
N THR A 4 31.99 -12.80 14.27
CA THR A 4 30.82 -12.82 15.13
C THR A 4 29.60 -12.45 14.27
N SER A 5 29.08 -13.42 13.53
CA SER A 5 27.77 -13.31 12.89
C SER A 5 26.73 -13.11 13.99
N SER A 6 26.13 -11.93 14.00
CA SER A 6 25.17 -11.49 15.00
C SER A 6 23.90 -12.35 14.92
N ASP A 7 23.77 -13.28 15.87
CA ASP A 7 22.65 -14.22 16.06
C ASP A 7 21.31 -13.53 16.41
N TRP A 8 21.24 -12.20 16.29
CA TRP A 8 20.04 -11.39 16.48
C TRP A 8 19.08 -11.45 15.27
N GLN A 9 19.51 -12.05 14.15
CA GLN A 9 18.82 -11.94 12.86
C GLN A 9 17.56 -12.81 12.71
N LYS A 10 17.27 -13.77 13.60
CA LYS A 10 16.06 -14.61 13.50
C LYS A 10 15.52 -15.02 14.87
N THR A 11 14.64 -14.21 15.45
CA THR A 11 13.87 -14.59 16.64
C THR A 11 12.37 -14.61 16.30
N THR A 12 11.73 -15.76 16.54
CA THR A 12 10.28 -15.91 16.39
C THR A 12 9.59 -15.54 17.69
N ILE A 13 8.95 -14.37 17.72
CA ILE A 13 8.18 -13.92 18.87
C ILE A 13 6.86 -14.71 18.92
N ASP A 14 6.86 -15.82 19.66
CA ASP A 14 5.72 -16.71 19.82
C ASP A 14 5.45 -17.09 21.29
N SER A 15 4.35 -17.81 21.49
CA SER A 15 3.92 -18.28 22.81
C SER A 15 4.82 -19.37 23.40
N ALA A 16 5.60 -20.08 22.59
CA ALA A 16 6.53 -21.11 23.07
C ALA A 16 7.74 -20.46 23.76
N GLN A 17 8.26 -19.35 23.22
CA GLN A 17 9.29 -18.54 23.89
C GLN A 17 8.80 -17.93 25.20
N ALA A 18 7.55 -17.45 25.24
CA ALA A 18 6.94 -16.92 26.47
C ALA A 18 6.81 -17.98 27.57
N ALA A 19 6.55 -19.24 27.21
CA ALA A 19 6.47 -20.36 28.16
C ALA A 19 7.85 -20.73 28.72
N ALA A 20 8.92 -20.55 27.94
CA ALA A 20 10.29 -20.81 28.36
C ALA A 20 10.90 -19.68 29.22
N HIS A 21 10.44 -18.44 29.04
CA HIS A 21 10.98 -17.24 29.69
C HIS A 21 9.85 -16.33 30.22
N PRO A 22 9.34 -16.59 31.44
CA PRO A 22 8.20 -15.87 32.02
C PRO A 22 8.35 -14.34 32.06
N GLU A 23 9.59 -13.84 32.19
CA GLU A 23 9.95 -12.43 32.15
C GLU A 23 9.64 -11.76 30.79
N THR A 24 9.58 -12.53 29.71
CA THR A 24 9.25 -12.05 28.36
C THR A 24 7.78 -12.23 27.99
N ALA A 25 7.00 -12.98 28.79
CA ALA A 25 5.62 -13.34 28.46
C ALA A 25 4.70 -12.13 28.27
N GLN A 26 4.88 -11.08 29.09
CA GLN A 26 4.12 -9.83 28.96
C GLN A 26 4.45 -9.10 27.65
N ALA A 27 5.72 -9.06 27.26
CA ALA A 27 6.16 -8.45 26.00
C ALA A 27 5.59 -9.22 24.80
N VAL A 28 5.64 -10.56 24.82
CA VAL A 28 5.05 -11.41 23.77
C VAL A 28 3.55 -11.15 23.62
N ALA A 29 2.79 -11.10 24.73
CA ALA A 29 1.36 -10.82 24.68
C ALA A 29 1.05 -9.43 24.10
N ARG A 30 1.82 -8.40 24.49
CA ARG A 30 1.66 -7.05 23.95
C ARG A 30 2.00 -6.96 22.48
N ILE A 31 3.07 -7.62 22.03
CA ILE A 31 3.46 -7.67 20.62
C ILE A 31 2.41 -8.37 19.77
N LYS A 32 1.84 -9.49 20.26
CA LYS A 32 0.73 -10.17 19.56
C LYS A 32 -0.48 -9.25 19.39
N ALA A 33 -0.88 -8.53 20.43
CA ALA A 33 -1.98 -7.57 20.33
C ALA A 33 -1.70 -6.44 19.33
N LEU A 34 -0.47 -5.91 19.30
CA LEU A 34 -0.07 -4.90 18.32
C LEU A 34 -0.04 -5.44 16.89
N ARG A 35 0.43 -6.67 16.68
CA ARG A 35 0.40 -7.35 15.37
C ARG A 35 -1.02 -7.52 14.86
N GLN A 36 -1.96 -7.90 15.73
CA GLN A 36 -3.37 -7.96 15.33
C GLN A 36 -3.91 -6.61 14.86
N THR A 37 -3.50 -5.51 15.50
CA THR A 37 -3.83 -4.16 15.03
C THR A 37 -3.20 -3.86 13.67
N ILE A 38 -1.93 -4.25 13.45
CA ILE A 38 -1.24 -4.10 12.16
C ILE A 38 -2.00 -4.87 11.06
N ASP A 39 -2.33 -6.14 11.29
CA ASP A 39 -3.06 -6.96 10.32
C ASP A 39 -4.42 -6.34 9.92
N ASN A 40 -5.09 -5.70 10.87
CA ASN A 40 -6.34 -4.98 10.61
C ASN A 40 -6.13 -3.71 9.75
N ILE A 41 -5.06 -2.96 10.03
CA ILE A 41 -4.68 -1.78 9.24
C ILE A 41 -4.33 -2.19 7.82
N ASP A 42 -3.53 -3.26 7.66
CA ASP A 42 -3.11 -3.77 6.36
C ASP A 42 -4.31 -4.24 5.54
N SER A 43 -5.24 -4.95 6.16
CA SER A 43 -6.49 -5.37 5.52
C SER A 43 -7.30 -4.18 4.99
N ALA A 44 -7.42 -3.11 5.79
CA ALA A 44 -8.11 -1.89 5.38
C ALA A 44 -7.36 -1.15 4.26
N ALA A 45 -6.02 -1.08 4.34
CA ALA A 45 -5.19 -0.44 3.33
C ALA A 45 -5.32 -1.13 1.96
N ILE A 46 -5.31 -2.46 1.93
CA ILE A 46 -5.49 -3.25 0.70
C ILE A 46 -6.90 -3.06 0.12
N ALA A 47 -7.94 -3.08 0.95
CA ALA A 47 -9.31 -2.84 0.48
C ALA A 47 -9.47 -1.44 -0.13
N LEU A 48 -8.92 -0.41 0.51
CA LEU A 48 -8.96 0.97 0.00
C LEU A 48 -8.15 1.12 -1.30
N LEU A 49 -7.00 0.45 -1.42
CA LEU A 49 -6.23 0.43 -2.66
C LEU A 49 -7.00 -0.21 -3.81
N ALA A 50 -7.69 -1.34 -3.57
CA ALA A 50 -8.52 -1.99 -4.58
C ALA A 50 -9.61 -1.05 -5.11
N GLU A 51 -10.35 -0.38 -4.22
CA GLU A 51 -11.37 0.60 -4.60
C GLU A 51 -10.77 1.81 -5.32
N ARG A 52 -9.60 2.28 -4.88
CA ARG A 52 -8.88 3.38 -5.55
C ARG A 52 -8.52 2.99 -7.00
N PHE A 53 -7.99 1.80 -7.24
CA PHE A 53 -7.64 1.34 -8.59
C PHE A 53 -8.86 1.10 -9.48
N LYS A 54 -9.96 0.58 -8.91
CA LYS A 54 -11.25 0.48 -9.60
C LYS A 54 -11.71 1.86 -10.09
N THR A 55 -11.66 2.85 -9.22
CA THR A 55 -12.03 4.23 -9.52
C THR A 55 -11.13 4.84 -10.58
N THR A 56 -9.81 4.67 -10.50
CA THR A 56 -8.91 5.23 -11.53
C THR A 56 -9.16 4.61 -12.89
N SER A 57 -9.46 3.30 -12.99
CA SER A 57 -9.82 2.68 -14.27
C SER A 57 -11.09 3.25 -14.88
N GLN A 58 -12.11 3.55 -14.07
CA GLN A 58 -13.32 4.24 -14.56
C GLN A 58 -12.98 5.64 -15.10
N VAL A 59 -12.11 6.38 -14.40
CA VAL A 59 -11.59 7.67 -14.91
C VAL A 59 -10.86 7.48 -16.24
N GLY A 60 -10.04 6.44 -16.37
CA GLY A 60 -9.34 6.10 -17.62
C GLY A 60 -10.29 5.84 -18.79
N VAL A 61 -11.35 5.05 -18.57
CA VAL A 61 -12.40 4.78 -19.57
C VAL A 61 -13.11 6.07 -19.98
N LEU A 62 -13.49 6.91 -19.01
CA LEU A 62 -14.13 8.20 -19.28
C LEU A 62 -13.23 9.14 -20.08
N LYS A 63 -11.94 9.22 -19.73
CA LYS A 63 -10.95 10.02 -20.46
C LYS A 63 -10.82 9.54 -21.90
N ALA A 64 -10.70 8.22 -22.11
CA ALA A 64 -10.61 7.63 -23.44
C ALA A 64 -11.85 7.94 -24.30
N ASN A 65 -13.05 7.74 -23.74
CA ASN A 65 -14.31 8.00 -24.44
C ASN A 65 -14.50 9.48 -24.81
N ALA A 66 -14.01 10.39 -23.97
CA ALA A 66 -14.10 11.83 -24.20
C ALA A 66 -12.90 12.42 -24.98
N GLY A 67 -11.91 11.60 -25.37
CA GLY A 67 -10.73 12.04 -26.11
C GLY A 67 -9.74 12.86 -25.29
N PHE A 68 -9.76 12.76 -23.96
CA PHE A 68 -8.79 13.43 -23.10
C PHE A 68 -7.43 12.72 -23.09
N ALA A 69 -6.37 13.52 -22.91
CA ALA A 69 -5.05 12.97 -22.64
C ALA A 69 -5.05 12.15 -21.32
N PRO A 70 -4.28 11.05 -21.25
CA PRO A 70 -4.12 10.29 -20.01
C PRO A 70 -3.54 11.15 -18.87
N GLU A 71 -2.59 12.01 -19.20
CA GLU A 71 -1.89 12.90 -18.27
C GLU A 71 -2.70 14.16 -17.95
N ASP A 72 -2.69 14.57 -16.68
CA ASP A 72 -3.29 15.81 -16.19
C ASP A 72 -2.34 16.42 -15.15
N THR A 73 -1.39 17.23 -15.63
CA THR A 73 -0.29 17.78 -14.82
C THR A 73 -0.78 18.61 -13.65
N LYS A 74 -1.82 19.44 -13.85
CA LYS A 74 -2.42 20.23 -12.78
C LYS A 74 -3.01 19.35 -11.68
N ARG A 75 -3.64 18.23 -12.04
CA ARG A 75 -4.16 17.27 -11.08
C ARG A 75 -3.05 16.51 -10.36
N GLU A 76 -1.92 16.28 -11.01
CA GLU A 76 -0.75 15.64 -10.43
C GLU A 76 -0.05 16.52 -9.40
N ASP A 77 0.12 17.81 -9.70
CA ASP A 77 0.72 18.82 -8.79
C ASP A 77 -0.15 19.00 -7.52
N TYR A 78 -1.47 19.13 -7.69
CA TYR A 78 -2.36 19.23 -6.54
C TYR A 78 -2.34 17.98 -5.65
N GLN A 79 -2.19 16.79 -6.26
CA GLN A 79 -2.17 15.54 -5.51
C GLN A 79 -0.94 15.43 -4.60
N ILE A 80 0.24 15.85 -5.07
CA ILE A 80 1.46 15.79 -4.26
C ILE A 80 1.39 16.77 -3.09
N GLU A 81 0.98 18.02 -3.32
CA GLU A 81 0.80 19.02 -2.26
C GLU A 81 -0.24 18.59 -1.22
N ARG A 82 -1.32 17.94 -1.66
CA ARG A 82 -2.35 17.42 -0.75
C ARG A 82 -1.83 16.22 0.06
N LEU A 83 -1.08 15.31 -0.55
CA LEU A 83 -0.51 14.16 0.16
C LEU A 83 0.53 14.58 1.20
N HIS A 84 1.35 15.59 0.91
CA HIS A 84 2.32 16.11 1.91
C HIS A 84 1.62 16.67 3.14
N ARG A 85 0.56 17.45 2.95
CA ARG A 85 -0.24 17.97 4.08
C ARG A 85 -0.85 16.84 4.91
N ILE A 86 -1.45 15.83 4.25
CA ILE A 86 -2.02 14.67 4.94
C ILE A 86 -0.94 13.90 5.72
N ALA A 87 0.26 13.75 5.15
CA ALA A 87 1.37 13.08 5.81
C ALA A 87 1.79 13.84 7.09
N ILE A 88 2.02 15.15 6.99
CA ILE A 88 2.40 16.00 8.11
C ILE A 88 1.33 15.95 9.22
N ASP A 89 0.05 16.12 8.85
CA ASP A 89 -1.06 16.10 9.82
C ASP A 89 -1.20 14.73 10.52
N ALA A 90 -0.81 13.65 9.86
CA ALA A 90 -0.82 12.29 10.40
C ALA A 90 0.48 11.90 11.14
N GLY A 91 1.50 12.78 11.18
CA GLY A 91 2.82 12.46 11.74
C GLY A 91 3.63 11.46 10.90
N LEU A 92 3.35 11.37 9.60
CA LEU A 92 4.06 10.56 8.63
C LEU A 92 5.05 11.42 7.83
N ASP A 93 6.23 10.87 7.53
CA ASP A 93 7.20 11.51 6.65
C ASP A 93 6.58 11.78 5.25
N PRO A 94 6.58 13.02 4.74
CA PRO A 94 6.12 13.33 3.39
C PRO A 94 6.76 12.47 2.30
N GLU A 95 8.02 12.06 2.45
CA GLU A 95 8.70 11.19 1.47
C GLU A 95 8.00 9.83 1.34
N ILE A 96 7.41 9.31 2.44
CA ILE A 96 6.62 8.08 2.39
C ILE A 96 5.33 8.28 1.57
N ALA A 97 4.71 9.45 1.68
CA ALA A 97 3.52 9.77 0.90
C ALA A 97 3.85 9.95 -0.60
N GLU A 98 5.04 10.49 -0.92
CA GLU A 98 5.56 10.52 -2.29
C GLU A 98 5.80 9.12 -2.85
N MET A 99 6.49 8.24 -2.10
CA MET A 99 6.71 6.85 -2.50
C MET A 99 5.39 6.11 -2.74
N TYR A 100 4.40 6.31 -1.88
CA TYR A 100 3.05 5.76 -2.07
C TYR A 100 2.41 6.31 -3.35
N ARG A 101 2.48 7.63 -3.60
CA ARG A 101 1.95 8.24 -4.83
C ARG A 101 2.58 7.61 -6.06
N GLU A 102 3.91 7.49 -6.09
CA GLU A 102 4.67 6.96 -7.21
C GLU A 102 4.26 5.52 -7.54
N PHE A 103 4.16 4.68 -6.50
CA PHE A 103 3.65 3.32 -6.63
C PHE A 103 2.24 3.30 -7.26
N VAL A 104 1.31 4.06 -6.69
CA VAL A 104 -0.09 3.99 -7.13
C VAL A 104 -0.29 4.58 -8.53
N VAL A 105 0.39 5.68 -8.88
CA VAL A 105 0.32 6.28 -10.22
C VAL A 105 0.89 5.31 -11.26
N THR A 106 2.05 4.71 -10.97
CA THR A 106 2.69 3.74 -11.86
C THR A 106 1.78 2.53 -12.14
N GLU A 107 1.21 1.94 -11.09
CA GLU A 107 0.32 0.79 -11.26
C GLU A 107 -1.01 1.16 -11.94
N ALA A 108 -1.54 2.36 -11.71
CA ALA A 108 -2.74 2.83 -12.40
C ALA A 108 -2.48 2.99 -13.91
N LYS A 109 -1.32 3.55 -14.31
CA LYS A 109 -0.94 3.68 -15.73
C LYS A 109 -0.82 2.30 -16.40
N LYS A 110 -0.15 1.33 -15.76
CA LYS A 110 -0.09 -0.07 -16.26
C LYS A 110 -1.48 -0.69 -16.40
N ARG A 111 -2.37 -0.44 -15.44
CA ARG A 111 -3.75 -0.93 -15.46
C ARG A 111 -4.55 -0.33 -16.63
N HIS A 112 -4.38 0.95 -16.94
CA HIS A 112 -5.00 1.58 -18.11
C HIS A 112 -4.50 1.02 -19.43
N GLN A 113 -3.20 0.76 -19.53
CA GLN A 113 -2.63 0.14 -20.73
C GLN A 113 -3.27 -1.23 -20.99
N ARG A 114 -3.40 -2.08 -19.96
CA ARG A 114 -4.07 -3.38 -20.10
C ARG A 114 -5.53 -3.28 -20.56
N ILE A 115 -6.28 -2.28 -20.09
CA ILE A 115 -7.67 -2.04 -20.56
C ILE A 115 -7.67 -1.66 -22.03
N ALA A 116 -6.78 -0.75 -22.42
CA ALA A 116 -6.67 -0.31 -23.81
C ALA A 116 -6.33 -1.49 -24.73
N ASP A 117 -5.39 -2.34 -24.32
CA ASP A 117 -5.01 -3.56 -25.04
C ASP A 117 -6.17 -4.57 -25.14
N ALA A 118 -7.07 -4.58 -24.14
CA ALA A 118 -8.28 -5.40 -24.10
C ALA A 118 -9.50 -4.76 -24.80
N GLY A 119 -9.31 -3.68 -25.56
CA GLY A 119 -10.39 -3.04 -26.32
C GLY A 119 -11.32 -2.14 -25.48
N GLY A 120 -10.85 -1.66 -24.33
CA GLY A 120 -11.61 -0.73 -23.49
C GLY A 120 -12.46 -1.40 -22.42
N ASP A 121 -12.43 -2.73 -22.30
CA ASP A 121 -13.19 -3.47 -21.27
C ASP A 121 -12.50 -3.37 -19.89
N PRO A 122 -13.10 -2.69 -18.90
CA PRO A 122 -12.56 -2.65 -17.54
C PRO A 122 -12.69 -3.99 -16.79
N GLY A 123 -13.51 -4.93 -17.28
CA GLY A 123 -13.69 -6.27 -16.72
C GLY A 123 -12.40 -7.12 -16.75
N VAL A 124 -11.46 -6.82 -17.66
CA VAL A 124 -10.14 -7.47 -17.73
C VAL A 124 -9.29 -7.29 -16.46
N LEU A 125 -9.71 -6.41 -15.56
CA LEU A 125 -9.01 -6.08 -14.33
C LEU A 125 -9.75 -6.50 -13.07
N ASP A 126 -10.89 -7.16 -13.24
CA ASP A 126 -11.62 -7.76 -12.15
C ASP A 126 -10.99 -9.11 -11.85
N VAL A 127 -10.15 -9.16 -10.81
CA VAL A 127 -9.47 -10.39 -10.39
C VAL A 127 -10.45 -11.38 -9.72
N PHE A 128 -11.70 -10.95 -9.52
CA PHE A 128 -12.78 -11.72 -8.91
C PHE A 128 -13.95 -12.05 -9.85
N ALA A 129 -13.82 -11.77 -11.16
CA ALA A 129 -14.80 -12.19 -12.17
C ALA A 129 -14.60 -13.65 -12.63
#